data_AF-A0A6G0RXW4-F1
#
_entry.id   AF-A0A6G0RXW4-F1
#
_cell.length_a   1.000
_cell.length_b   1.000
_cell.length_c   1.000
_cell.angle_alpha   90.00
_cell.angle_beta   90.00
_cell.angle_gamma   90.00
#
_symmetry.space_group_name_H-M   'P 1'
#
loop_
_entity.id
_entity.type
_entity.pdbx_description
1 polymer ?
#
loop_
_entity_poly.entity_id
_entity_poly.type
_entity_poly.pdbx_seq_one_letter_code
_entity_poly.pdbx_strand_id
1 'polypeptide(L)'
;MSASIGFGEYEALLPCDGVNAALTFSREFFSREYVVQRVTRLALTVAVNENEKLWRGLSRIHSGHVVVSIDNVPVRGLSSRQFAELWYPPVTSNAVDQTLLRYRRVRFRDRKRAELEVEMQKDWAGSRPVRFTPVQDDAELQTKLRDVHTLIWEHELSQANAVLRSLPVGSDPMVCLLAVEMEVVRVLVSKDVLYAKQAQRAANQAVTWLEKMCELSSLSYSTRKQTQLALAEALFLSALLRLGGDQRLAAIDRHSKTMRIHIRRAGR
;
A
#
# COMPACT_ATOMS: atom_id res chain seq x y z
N MET A 1 -3.15 -10.76 21.60
CA MET A 1 -2.02 -10.32 20.74
C MET A 1 -2.58 -10.15 19.33
N SER A 2 -2.68 -8.94 18.80
CA SER A 2 -3.09 -8.76 17.40
C SER A 2 -1.92 -9.19 16.50
N ALA A 3 -2.19 -10.12 15.59
CA ALA A 3 -1.19 -10.55 14.61
C ALA A 3 -0.95 -9.38 13.64
N SER A 4 0.32 -9.05 13.41
CA SER A 4 0.75 -8.07 12.40
C SER A 4 0.07 -8.33 11.04
N ILE A 5 -0.29 -7.28 10.32
CA ILE A 5 -0.86 -7.39 8.97
C ILE A 5 0.26 -7.84 8.02
N GLY A 6 0.09 -8.99 7.37
CA GLY A 6 1.02 -9.51 6.36
C GLY A 6 0.83 -8.86 4.99
N PHE A 7 1.72 -9.17 4.03
CA PHE A 7 1.61 -8.65 2.66
C PHE A 7 0.30 -9.06 1.99
N GLY A 8 -0.36 -8.07 1.39
CA GLY A 8 -1.67 -8.19 0.75
C GLY A 8 -2.81 -8.52 1.72
N GLU A 9 -2.55 -8.55 3.04
CA GLU A 9 -3.58 -8.79 4.04
C GLU A 9 -4.36 -7.53 4.34
N TYR A 10 -5.66 -7.69 4.58
CA TYR A 10 -6.52 -6.62 5.06
C TYR A 10 -7.67 -7.20 5.89
N GLU A 11 -8.19 -6.40 6.82
CA GLU A 11 -9.35 -6.78 7.62
C GLU A 11 -10.63 -6.30 6.94
N ALA A 12 -11.66 -7.15 6.95
CA ALA A 12 -13.01 -6.81 6.54
C ALA A 12 -14.01 -7.11 7.66
N LEU A 13 -14.95 -6.21 7.88
CA LEU A 13 -16.06 -6.40 8.82
C LEU A 13 -17.29 -6.86 8.04
N LEU A 14 -17.63 -8.14 8.16
CA LEU A 14 -18.74 -8.76 7.46
C LEU A 14 -19.99 -8.78 8.34
N PRO A 15 -21.12 -8.21 7.92
CA PRO A 15 -22.35 -8.38 8.66
C PRO A 15 -22.76 -9.85 8.66
N CYS A 16 -23.26 -10.32 9.80
CA CYS A 16 -23.73 -11.70 9.94
C CYS A 16 -24.97 -12.00 9.08
N ASP A 17 -25.67 -10.96 8.62
CA ASP A 17 -26.95 -11.01 7.94
C ASP A 17 -26.74 -11.13 6.42
N GLY A 18 -26.91 -12.34 5.86
CA GLY A 18 -26.95 -12.59 4.41
C GLY A 18 -25.63 -12.45 3.63
N VAL A 19 -24.70 -11.60 4.06
CA VAL A 19 -23.40 -11.40 3.37
C VAL A 19 -22.49 -12.62 3.51
N ASN A 20 -22.56 -13.34 4.63
CA ASN A 20 -21.82 -14.60 4.78
C ASN A 20 -22.21 -15.64 3.71
N ALA A 21 -23.49 -15.66 3.30
CA ALA A 21 -23.99 -16.53 2.23
C ALA A 21 -23.64 -16.03 0.81
N ALA A 22 -23.21 -14.77 0.68
CA ALA A 22 -22.81 -14.19 -0.61
C ALA A 22 -21.45 -14.69 -1.10
N LEU A 23 -20.65 -15.30 -0.21
CA LEU A 23 -19.29 -15.78 -0.48
C LEU A 23 -19.25 -17.31 -0.49
N THR A 24 -18.72 -17.88 -1.56
CA THR A 24 -18.47 -19.33 -1.64
C THR A 24 -16.98 -19.60 -1.60
N PHE A 25 -16.57 -20.65 -0.88
CA PHE A 25 -15.17 -20.97 -0.67
C PHE A 25 -14.82 -22.32 -1.29
N SER A 26 -13.59 -22.40 -1.78
CA SER A 26 -12.93 -23.65 -2.15
C SER A 26 -11.70 -23.83 -1.25
N ARG A 27 -11.37 -25.07 -0.91
CA ARG A 27 -10.13 -25.38 -0.19
C ARG A 27 -9.10 -25.86 -1.20
N GLU A 28 -7.99 -25.15 -1.29
CA GLU A 28 -6.89 -25.58 -2.14
C GLU A 28 -6.18 -26.80 -1.55
N PHE A 29 -5.92 -27.79 -2.41
CA PHE A 29 -5.41 -29.09 -1.99
C PHE A 29 -4.01 -29.02 -1.36
N PHE A 30 -3.09 -28.27 -1.98
CA PHE A 30 -1.68 -28.21 -1.56
C PHE A 30 -1.41 -27.17 -0.47
N SER A 31 -1.98 -25.96 -0.60
CA SER A 31 -1.76 -24.87 0.37
C SER A 31 -2.57 -25.04 1.66
N ARG A 32 -3.65 -25.85 1.62
CA ARG A 32 -4.65 -26.01 2.69
C ARG A 32 -5.29 -24.67 3.11
N GLU A 33 -5.37 -23.76 2.15
CA GLU A 33 -5.97 -22.44 2.32
C GLU A 33 -7.41 -22.42 1.79
N TYR A 34 -8.25 -21.58 2.39
CA TYR A 34 -9.61 -21.34 1.92
C TYR A 34 -9.61 -20.12 1.02
N VAL A 35 -10.07 -20.31 -0.21
CA VAL A 35 -10.07 -19.28 -1.27
C VAL A 35 -11.50 -18.96 -1.66
N VAL A 36 -11.82 -17.66 -1.71
CA VAL A 36 -13.09 -17.14 -2.22
C VAL A 36 -13.20 -17.53 -3.70
N GLN A 37 -14.13 -18.41 -4.03
CA GLN A 37 -14.34 -18.88 -5.40
C GLN A 37 -15.34 -18.00 -6.16
N ARG A 38 -16.42 -17.60 -5.49
CA ARG A 38 -17.48 -16.75 -6.06
C ARG A 38 -17.93 -15.73 -5.04
N VAL A 39 -18.35 -14.60 -5.58
CA VAL A 39 -18.78 -13.43 -4.83
C VAL A 39 -20.08 -12.92 -5.44
N THR A 40 -21.17 -12.99 -4.67
CA THR A 40 -22.47 -12.46 -5.08
C THR A 40 -22.48 -10.94 -4.90
N ARG A 41 -22.07 -10.21 -5.95
CA ARG A 41 -21.88 -8.75 -5.89
C ARG A 41 -23.11 -7.98 -5.43
N LEU A 42 -24.32 -8.44 -5.76
CA LEU A 42 -25.55 -7.78 -5.35
C LEU A 42 -25.66 -7.67 -3.83
N ALA A 43 -25.44 -8.78 -3.11
CA ALA A 43 -25.53 -8.82 -1.65
C ALA A 43 -24.46 -7.95 -0.97
N LEU A 44 -23.22 -7.95 -1.50
CA LEU A 44 -22.17 -7.06 -1.01
C LEU A 44 -22.46 -5.59 -1.29
N THR A 45 -23.02 -5.27 -2.45
CA THR A 45 -23.34 -3.87 -2.83
C THR A 45 -24.43 -3.31 -1.92
N VAL A 46 -25.45 -4.11 -1.59
CA VAL A 46 -26.51 -3.72 -0.65
C VAL A 46 -25.90 -3.41 0.72
N ALA A 47 -25.09 -4.32 1.27
CA ALA A 47 -24.45 -4.11 2.57
C ALA A 47 -23.52 -2.88 2.58
N VAL A 48 -22.72 -2.69 1.53
CA VAL A 48 -21.85 -1.50 1.39
C VAL A 48 -22.68 -0.21 1.37
N ASN A 49 -23.79 -0.18 0.63
CA ASN A 49 -24.66 1.00 0.56
C ASN A 49 -25.38 1.30 1.88
N GLU A 50 -25.69 0.28 2.68
CA GLU A 50 -26.34 0.46 3.99
C GLU A 50 -25.40 1.15 5.00
N ASN A 51 -24.13 0.72 5.09
CA ASN A 51 -23.19 1.36 6.01
C ASN A 51 -21.70 1.08 5.67
N GLU A 52 -21.18 1.70 4.61
CA GLU A 52 -19.79 1.52 4.17
C GLU A 52 -18.75 1.87 5.27
N LYS A 53 -19.05 2.84 6.13
CA LYS A 53 -18.15 3.26 7.22
C LYS A 53 -18.00 2.17 8.30
N LEU A 54 -19.06 1.41 8.53
CA LEU A 54 -19.09 0.31 9.49
C LEU A 54 -18.49 -0.97 8.88
N TRP A 55 -18.83 -1.30 7.63
CA TRP A 55 -18.45 -2.55 6.97
C TRP A 55 -17.14 -2.47 6.18
N ARG A 56 -16.13 -1.88 6.82
CA ARG A 56 -14.79 -1.62 6.24
C ARG A 56 -14.28 -2.85 5.49
N GLY A 57 -13.71 -2.64 4.30
CA GLY A 57 -13.05 -3.70 3.52
C GLY A 57 -13.97 -4.57 2.65
N LEU A 58 -15.30 -4.51 2.80
CA LEU A 58 -16.24 -5.32 1.98
C LEU A 58 -16.11 -5.07 0.47
N SER A 59 -15.94 -3.81 0.07
CA SER A 59 -15.82 -3.42 -1.34
C SER A 59 -14.57 -3.96 -2.04
N ARG A 60 -13.61 -4.50 -1.28
CA ARG A 60 -12.36 -5.08 -1.79
C ARG A 60 -12.49 -6.58 -2.07
N ILE A 61 -13.51 -7.25 -1.53
CA ILE A 61 -13.63 -8.72 -1.61
C ILE A 61 -13.93 -9.16 -3.05
N HIS A 62 -13.09 -10.05 -3.59
CA HIS A 62 -13.33 -10.68 -4.88
C HIS A 62 -12.88 -12.15 -4.89
N SER A 63 -13.22 -12.85 -5.98
CA SER A 63 -12.77 -14.22 -6.22
C SER A 63 -11.24 -14.30 -6.30
N GLY A 64 -10.63 -15.26 -5.64
CA GLY A 64 -9.19 -15.45 -5.54
C GLY A 64 -8.58 -14.97 -4.23
N HIS A 65 -9.34 -14.25 -3.38
CA HIS A 65 -8.88 -13.91 -2.03
C HIS A 65 -8.78 -15.12 -1.13
N VAL A 66 -7.70 -15.19 -0.36
CA VAL A 66 -7.50 -16.21 0.67
C VAL A 66 -8.07 -15.70 1.99
N VAL A 67 -8.80 -16.53 2.71
CA VAL A 67 -9.19 -16.27 4.11
C VAL A 67 -8.02 -16.65 5.01
N VAL A 68 -7.53 -15.70 5.82
CA VAL A 68 -6.40 -15.89 6.73
C VAL A 68 -6.88 -16.18 8.15
N SER A 69 -7.84 -15.40 8.64
CA SER A 69 -8.45 -15.61 9.95
C SER A 69 -9.90 -15.13 10.00
N ILE A 70 -10.67 -15.72 10.91
CA ILE A 70 -12.05 -15.32 11.24
C ILE A 70 -12.09 -15.09 12.75
N ASP A 71 -12.49 -13.90 13.18
CA ASP A 71 -12.53 -13.48 14.59
C ASP A 71 -11.21 -13.76 15.33
N ASN A 72 -10.09 -13.50 14.64
CA ASN A 72 -8.71 -13.79 15.06
C ASN A 72 -8.32 -15.28 15.15
N VAL A 73 -9.20 -16.21 14.76
CA VAL A 73 -8.88 -17.63 14.64
C VAL A 73 -8.26 -17.90 13.27
N PRO A 74 -7.01 -18.39 13.17
CA PRO A 74 -6.39 -18.70 11.88
C PRO A 74 -7.11 -19.88 11.21
N VAL A 75 -7.40 -19.76 9.92
CA VAL A 75 -8.18 -20.78 9.19
C VAL A 75 -7.34 -21.81 8.43
N ARG A 76 -6.03 -21.56 8.31
CA ARG A 76 -5.13 -22.44 7.55
C ARG A 76 -5.10 -23.84 8.16
N GLY A 77 -5.32 -24.85 7.32
CA GLY A 77 -5.30 -26.25 7.75
C GLY A 77 -6.57 -26.76 8.44
N LEU A 78 -7.58 -25.90 8.66
CA LEU A 78 -8.86 -26.34 9.19
C LEU A 78 -9.55 -27.33 8.23
N SER A 79 -10.28 -28.29 8.78
CA SER A 79 -11.22 -29.11 8.01
C SER A 79 -12.40 -28.27 7.50
N SER A 80 -13.05 -28.71 6.42
CA SER A 80 -14.19 -27.98 5.84
C SER A 80 -15.32 -27.79 6.86
N ARG A 81 -15.49 -28.75 7.79
CA ARG A 81 -16.45 -28.66 8.89
C ARG A 81 -16.07 -27.57 9.90
N GLN A 82 -14.82 -27.56 10.37
CA GLN A 82 -14.35 -26.52 11.30
C GLN A 82 -14.43 -25.12 10.69
N PHE A 83 -14.07 -24.99 9.40
CA PHE A 83 -14.23 -23.72 8.70
C PHE A 83 -15.70 -23.30 8.60
N ALA A 84 -16.60 -24.23 8.27
CA ALA A 84 -18.03 -23.95 8.19
C ALA A 84 -18.61 -23.55 9.56
N GLU A 85 -18.17 -24.18 10.66
CA GLU A 85 -18.58 -23.81 12.03
C GLU A 85 -18.12 -22.39 12.40
N LEU A 86 -16.94 -21.95 11.94
CA LEU A 86 -16.46 -20.57 12.14
C LEU A 86 -17.18 -19.55 11.23
N TRP A 87 -17.49 -19.94 10.00
CA TRP A 87 -18.10 -19.05 9.01
C TRP A 87 -19.62 -18.90 9.22
N TYR A 88 -20.27 -19.99 9.60
CA TYR A 88 -21.70 -20.11 9.89
C TYR A 88 -21.90 -20.72 11.29
N PRO A 89 -21.59 -20.00 12.38
CA PRO A 89 -21.80 -20.52 13.72
C PRO A 89 -23.29 -20.78 13.93
N PRO A 90 -23.62 -21.85 14.66
CA PRO A 90 -24.99 -22.20 14.95
C PRO A 90 -25.66 -21.05 15.72
N VAL A 91 -26.90 -20.72 15.34
CA VAL A 91 -27.73 -19.76 16.05
C VAL A 91 -28.14 -20.38 17.39
N THR A 92 -27.29 -20.29 18.40
CA THR A 92 -27.63 -20.75 19.74
C THR A 92 -28.51 -19.69 20.40
N SER A 93 -29.74 -20.07 20.72
CA SER A 93 -30.83 -19.25 21.27
C SER A 93 -30.58 -18.61 22.64
N ASN A 94 -29.36 -18.68 23.18
CA ASN A 94 -29.01 -18.24 24.54
C ASN A 94 -28.04 -17.04 24.59
N ALA A 95 -27.83 -16.30 23.49
CA ALA A 95 -26.95 -15.14 23.49
C ALA A 95 -27.67 -13.89 24.04
N VAL A 96 -27.48 -13.64 25.34
CA VAL A 96 -27.92 -12.44 26.08
C VAL A 96 -27.22 -11.15 25.61
N ASP A 97 -26.23 -11.23 24.72
CA ASP A 97 -25.55 -10.07 24.14
C ASP A 97 -25.80 -9.94 22.62
N GLN A 98 -27.05 -9.65 22.25
CA GLN A 98 -27.46 -9.41 20.85
C GLN A 98 -26.78 -8.19 20.18
N THR A 99 -26.00 -7.41 20.93
CA THR A 99 -25.21 -6.27 20.43
C THR A 99 -23.85 -6.67 19.87
N LEU A 100 -23.29 -7.83 20.27
CA LEU A 100 -21.96 -8.32 19.84
C LEU A 100 -21.98 -9.16 18.55
N LEU A 101 -23.16 -9.59 18.08
CA LEU A 101 -23.34 -10.45 16.89
C LEU A 101 -23.54 -9.68 15.57
N ARG A 102 -23.29 -8.37 15.53
CA ARG A 102 -23.58 -7.58 14.32
C ARG A 102 -22.61 -7.81 13.17
N TYR A 103 -21.39 -8.28 13.44
CA TYR A 103 -20.39 -8.52 12.39
C TYR A 103 -19.30 -9.50 12.80
N ARG A 104 -18.68 -10.12 11.78
CA ARG A 104 -17.45 -10.91 11.89
C ARG A 104 -16.26 -10.10 11.42
N ARG A 105 -15.15 -10.27 12.11
CA ARG A 105 -13.84 -9.75 11.69
C ARG A 105 -13.15 -10.82 10.86
N VAL A 106 -13.03 -10.61 9.56
CA VAL A 106 -12.35 -11.58 8.68
C VAL A 106 -11.14 -10.94 8.05
N ARG A 107 -9.99 -11.58 8.18
CA ARG A 107 -8.79 -11.17 7.49
C ARG A 107 -8.69 -11.91 6.16
N PHE A 108 -8.60 -11.14 5.08
CA PHE A 108 -8.39 -11.64 3.73
C PHE A 108 -6.97 -11.33 3.28
N ARG A 109 -6.47 -12.12 2.33
CA ARG A 109 -5.22 -11.87 1.62
C ARG A 109 -5.43 -11.89 0.12
N ASP A 110 -5.06 -10.80 -0.54
CA ASP A 110 -4.95 -10.74 -1.99
C ASP A 110 -3.56 -11.22 -2.42
N ARG A 111 -3.49 -12.33 -3.17
CA ARG A 111 -2.23 -12.90 -3.64
C ARG A 111 -1.50 -11.99 -4.61
N LYS A 112 -2.20 -11.36 -5.54
CA LYS A 112 -1.57 -10.50 -6.56
C LYS A 112 -0.97 -9.27 -5.90
N ARG A 113 -1.72 -8.66 -4.98
CA ARG A 113 -1.22 -7.57 -4.16
C ARG A 113 -0.04 -8.01 -3.29
N ALA A 114 -0.12 -9.17 -2.64
CA ALA A 114 0.97 -9.68 -1.80
C ALA A 114 2.26 -9.90 -2.59
N GLU A 115 2.17 -10.46 -3.81
CA GLU A 115 3.31 -10.63 -4.72
C GLU A 115 3.93 -9.29 -5.09
N LEU A 116 3.10 -8.31 -5.47
CA LEU A 116 3.55 -6.96 -5.78
C LEU A 116 4.24 -6.30 -4.59
N GLU A 117 3.63 -6.34 -3.40
CA GLU A 117 4.23 -5.75 -2.19
C GLU A 117 5.56 -6.42 -1.84
N VAL A 118 5.69 -7.73 -2.03
CA VAL A 118 6.96 -8.46 -1.83
C VAL A 118 8.02 -8.01 -2.85
N GLU A 119 7.67 -7.84 -4.12
CA GLU A 119 8.58 -7.31 -5.15
C GLU A 119 9.05 -5.90 -4.79
N MET A 120 8.10 -5.01 -4.50
CA MET A 120 8.39 -3.65 -4.08
C MET A 120 9.28 -3.64 -2.85
N GLN A 121 9.04 -4.55 -1.90
CA GLN A 121 9.79 -4.60 -0.66
C GLN A 121 11.25 -5.00 -0.87
N LYS A 122 11.52 -5.93 -1.79
CA LYS A 122 12.89 -6.33 -2.17
C LYS A 122 13.67 -5.14 -2.71
N ASP A 123 13.03 -4.40 -3.61
CA ASP A 123 13.60 -3.21 -4.24
C ASP A 123 13.78 -2.05 -3.25
N TRP A 124 12.84 -1.89 -2.30
CA TRP A 124 12.88 -0.86 -1.27
C TRP A 124 13.97 -1.10 -0.22
N ALA A 125 14.17 -2.36 0.18
CA ALA A 125 15.16 -2.72 1.19
C ALA A 125 16.60 -2.46 0.72
N GLY A 126 16.88 -2.62 -0.58
CA GLY A 126 18.23 -2.52 -1.11
C GLY A 126 19.23 -3.43 -0.35
N SER A 127 20.52 -3.11 -0.41
CA SER A 127 21.60 -3.84 0.26
C SER A 127 21.71 -3.57 1.77
N ARG A 128 20.71 -2.94 2.40
CA ARG A 128 20.71 -2.68 3.85
C ARG A 128 19.59 -3.47 4.55
N PRO A 129 19.87 -4.09 5.71
CA PRO A 129 18.84 -4.78 6.48
C PRO A 129 17.84 -3.76 7.02
N VAL A 130 16.66 -3.69 6.42
CA VAL A 130 15.56 -2.88 6.92
C VAL A 130 14.88 -3.64 8.05
N ARG A 131 14.87 -3.05 9.25
CA ARG A 131 14.08 -3.56 10.38
C ARG A 131 12.68 -3.00 10.26
N PHE A 132 11.76 -3.82 9.77
CA PHE A 132 10.35 -3.47 9.73
C PHE A 132 9.75 -3.60 11.12
N THR A 133 9.09 -2.55 11.57
CA THR A 133 8.07 -2.68 12.61
C THR A 133 6.76 -3.02 11.90
N PRO A 134 6.20 -4.23 12.09
CA PRO A 134 4.92 -4.54 11.49
C PRO A 134 3.89 -3.52 11.96
N VAL A 135 3.21 -2.89 11.01
CA VAL A 135 2.11 -1.97 11.30
C VAL A 135 0.95 -2.80 11.87
N GLN A 136 0.44 -2.38 13.03
CA GLN A 136 -0.56 -3.15 13.76
C GLN A 136 -1.96 -2.97 13.19
N ASP A 137 -2.26 -1.76 12.69
CA ASP A 137 -3.57 -1.39 12.13
C ASP A 137 -3.49 -0.21 11.15
N ASP A 138 -4.52 -0.04 10.32
CA ASP A 138 -4.65 1.03 9.33
C ASP A 138 -4.57 2.43 9.99
N ALA A 139 -5.08 2.57 11.23
CA ALA A 139 -5.01 3.84 11.97
C ALA A 139 -3.57 4.25 12.34
N GLU A 140 -2.73 3.27 12.67
CA GLU A 140 -1.31 3.49 12.93
C GLU A 140 -0.59 3.90 11.64
N LEU A 141 -0.91 3.23 10.53
CA LEU A 141 -0.37 3.57 9.20
C LEU A 141 -0.66 5.03 8.84
N GLN A 142 -1.93 5.44 8.93
CA GLN A 142 -2.35 6.81 8.58
C GLN A 142 -1.75 7.86 9.52
N THR A 143 -1.48 7.52 10.78
CA THR A 143 -0.80 8.41 11.72
C THR A 143 0.65 8.60 11.30
N LYS A 144 1.39 7.51 11.06
CA LYS A 144 2.78 7.59 10.60
C LYS A 144 2.93 8.29 9.26
N LEU A 145 1.99 8.12 8.33
CA LEU A 145 1.99 8.84 7.04
C LEU A 145 1.88 10.36 7.24
N ARG A 146 0.99 10.80 8.14
CA ARG A 146 0.86 12.22 8.50
C ARG A 146 2.12 12.74 9.18
N ASP A 147 2.71 11.96 10.08
CA ASP A 147 3.95 12.34 10.77
C ASP A 147 5.10 12.52 9.76
N VAL A 148 5.28 11.60 8.81
CA VAL A 148 6.28 11.73 7.74
C VAL A 148 6.05 12.99 6.92
N HIS A 149 4.82 13.26 6.50
CA HIS A 149 4.49 14.45 5.73
C HIS A 149 4.85 15.73 6.51
N THR A 150 4.44 15.84 7.78
CA THR A 150 4.79 16.97 8.65
C THR A 150 6.31 17.16 8.76
N LEU A 151 7.06 16.07 9.01
CA LEU A 151 8.52 16.13 9.11
C LEU A 151 9.19 16.57 7.80
N ILE A 152 8.65 16.20 6.64
CA ILE A 152 9.14 16.67 5.34
C ILE A 152 8.97 18.20 5.23
N TRP A 153 7.80 18.73 5.61
CA TRP A 153 7.51 20.17 5.55
C TRP A 153 8.27 20.99 6.60
N GLU A 154 8.56 20.40 7.76
CA GLU A 154 9.43 20.97 8.79
C GLU A 154 10.92 20.85 8.44
N HIS A 155 11.26 20.25 7.29
CA HIS A 155 12.62 20.03 6.79
C HIS A 155 13.48 19.09 7.66
N GLU A 156 12.85 18.27 8.51
CA GLU A 156 13.47 17.23 9.34
C GLU A 156 13.69 15.92 8.54
N LEU A 157 14.37 16.03 7.39
CA LEU A 157 14.45 14.98 6.35
C LEU A 157 15.13 13.68 6.79
N SER A 158 15.95 13.74 7.84
CA SER A 158 16.57 12.55 8.45
C SER A 158 15.57 11.75 9.27
N GLN A 159 14.73 12.45 10.06
CA GLN A 159 13.68 11.85 10.86
C GLN A 159 12.56 11.32 9.96
N ALA A 160 12.14 12.10 8.97
CA ALA A 160 11.18 11.69 7.95
C ALA A 160 11.61 10.38 7.27
N ASN A 161 12.87 10.27 6.87
CA ASN A 161 13.41 9.06 6.26
C ASN A 161 13.40 7.85 7.21
N ALA A 162 13.71 8.06 8.49
CA ALA A 162 13.70 6.98 9.48
C ALA A 162 12.29 6.42 9.68
N VAL A 163 11.29 7.30 9.82
CA VAL A 163 9.88 6.91 9.95
C VAL A 163 9.39 6.25 8.67
N LEU A 164 9.66 6.83 7.50
CA LEU A 164 9.26 6.27 6.20
C LEU A 164 9.87 4.89 5.94
N ARG A 165 11.15 4.69 6.31
CA ARG A 165 11.83 3.38 6.16
C ARG A 165 11.30 2.32 7.13
N SER A 166 10.62 2.71 8.21
CA SER A 166 9.94 1.77 9.10
C SER A 166 8.63 1.25 8.51
N LEU A 167 8.05 1.95 7.52
CA LEU A 167 6.80 1.56 6.87
C LEU A 167 7.04 0.51 5.78
N PRO A 168 6.17 -0.52 5.67
CA PRO A 168 6.21 -1.47 4.57
C PRO A 168 5.77 -0.79 3.28
N VAL A 169 6.59 -0.90 2.23
CA VAL A 169 6.27 -0.30 0.93
C VAL A 169 5.10 -1.04 0.28
N GLY A 170 4.18 -0.31 -0.35
CA GLY A 170 2.97 -0.88 -0.97
C GLY A 170 1.78 -1.11 -0.04
N SER A 171 1.96 -0.91 1.28
CA SER A 171 0.83 -0.88 2.23
C SER A 171 -0.18 0.22 1.93
N ASP A 172 0.30 1.41 1.56
CA ASP A 172 -0.47 2.56 1.08
C ASP A 172 0.28 3.26 -0.06
N PRO A 173 -0.41 3.72 -1.13
CA PRO A 173 0.22 4.44 -2.24
C PRO A 173 0.99 5.70 -1.79
N MET A 174 0.59 6.34 -0.69
CA MET A 174 1.26 7.51 -0.12
C MET A 174 2.68 7.21 0.35
N VAL A 175 2.99 5.97 0.74
CA VAL A 175 4.37 5.59 1.11
C VAL A 175 5.32 5.82 -0.07
N CYS A 176 4.88 5.50 -1.28
CA CYS A 176 5.68 5.70 -2.49
C CYS A 176 5.81 7.20 -2.81
N LEU A 177 4.72 7.95 -2.71
CA LEU A 177 4.70 9.38 -2.99
C LEU A 177 5.59 10.18 -2.02
N LEU A 178 5.44 9.97 -0.70
CA LEU A 178 6.24 10.63 0.32
C LEU A 178 7.74 10.35 0.18
N ALA A 179 8.10 9.17 -0.34
CA ALA A 179 9.49 8.85 -0.67
C ALA A 179 10.05 9.76 -1.76
N VAL A 180 9.25 10.05 -2.79
CA VAL A 180 9.63 10.96 -3.87
C VAL A 180 9.68 12.39 -3.37
N GLU A 181 8.65 12.84 -2.63
CA GLU A 181 8.60 14.19 -2.07
C GLU A 181 9.81 14.50 -1.20
N MET A 182 10.19 13.59 -0.30
CA MET A 182 11.38 13.73 0.53
C MET A 182 12.65 13.94 -0.31
N GLU A 183 12.85 13.14 -1.37
CA GLU A 183 14.02 13.29 -2.23
C GLU A 183 13.96 14.58 -3.07
N VAL A 184 12.78 15.02 -3.50
CA VAL A 184 12.59 16.31 -4.18
C VAL A 184 12.97 17.47 -3.26
N VAL A 185 12.49 17.48 -2.01
CA VAL A 185 12.86 18.50 -1.02
C VAL A 185 14.36 18.48 -0.76
N ARG A 186 14.99 17.30 -0.65
CA ARG A 186 16.45 17.18 -0.54
C ARG A 186 17.18 17.84 -1.71
N VAL A 187 16.71 17.66 -2.95
CA VAL A 187 17.30 18.29 -4.14
C VAL A 187 17.14 19.80 -4.14
N LEU A 188 15.98 20.30 -3.69
CA LEU A 188 15.70 21.73 -3.60
C LEU A 188 16.59 22.43 -2.57
N VAL A 189 16.82 21.78 -1.42
CA VAL A 189 17.67 22.31 -0.33
C VAL A 189 19.17 22.19 -0.67
N SER A 190 19.62 21.01 -1.11
CA SER A 190 21.06 20.74 -1.32
C SER A 190 21.63 21.34 -2.61
N LYS A 191 20.80 21.50 -3.65
CA LYS A 191 21.22 21.88 -5.02
C LYS A 191 22.30 20.97 -5.64
N ASP A 192 22.52 19.76 -5.11
CA ASP A 192 23.50 18.80 -5.62
C ASP A 192 22.95 17.99 -6.82
N VAL A 193 23.83 17.70 -7.77
CA VAL A 193 23.55 16.83 -8.92
C VAL A 193 23.42 15.36 -8.50
N LEU A 194 24.15 14.92 -7.46
CA LEU A 194 24.06 13.55 -6.97
C LEU A 194 22.67 13.26 -6.38
N TYR A 195 22.15 14.17 -5.54
CA TYR A 195 20.79 14.07 -5.02
C TYR A 195 19.74 14.14 -6.14
N ALA A 196 19.97 14.92 -7.19
CA ALA A 196 19.05 14.98 -8.33
C ALA A 196 18.92 13.62 -9.06
N LYS A 197 20.04 12.90 -9.26
CA LYS A 197 20.00 11.55 -9.85
C LYS A 197 19.31 10.54 -8.93
N GLN A 198 19.51 10.64 -7.62
CA GLN A 198 18.84 9.79 -6.64
C GLN A 198 17.33 10.03 -6.64
N ALA A 199 16.91 11.30 -6.59
CA ALA A 199 15.51 11.69 -6.65
C ALA A 199 14.84 11.21 -7.94
N GLN A 200 15.52 11.31 -9.09
CA GLN A 200 14.99 10.84 -10.36
C GLN A 200 14.81 9.31 -10.39
N ARG A 201 15.74 8.55 -9.80
CA ARG A 201 15.60 7.09 -9.65
C ARG A 201 14.42 6.74 -8.74
N ALA A 202 14.30 7.40 -7.59
CA ALA A 202 13.20 7.20 -6.66
C ALA A 202 11.84 7.54 -7.32
N ALA A 203 11.76 8.64 -8.05
CA ALA A 203 10.55 9.06 -8.77
C ALA A 203 10.14 8.04 -9.85
N ASN A 204 11.08 7.59 -10.69
CA ASN A 204 10.79 6.59 -11.71
C ASN A 204 10.33 5.25 -11.10
N GLN A 205 10.94 4.84 -9.99
CA GLN A 205 10.57 3.64 -9.27
C GLN A 205 9.17 3.75 -8.66
N ALA A 206 8.86 4.87 -8.00
CA ALA A 206 7.54 5.13 -7.44
C ALA A 206 6.45 5.14 -8.53
N VAL A 207 6.69 5.77 -9.68
CA VAL A 207 5.78 5.73 -10.84
C VAL A 207 5.52 4.29 -11.27
N THR A 208 6.58 3.51 -11.48
CA THR A 208 6.46 2.10 -11.91
C THR A 208 5.64 1.27 -10.92
N TRP A 209 5.86 1.48 -9.62
CA TRP A 209 5.09 0.77 -8.58
C TRP A 209 3.64 1.21 -8.52
N LEU A 210 3.36 2.51 -8.61
CA LEU A 210 2.01 3.05 -8.58
C LEU A 210 1.20 2.64 -9.82
N GLU A 211 1.84 2.55 -10.99
CA GLU A 211 1.26 1.98 -12.21
C GLU A 211 0.82 0.52 -11.97
N LYS A 212 1.74 -0.32 -11.48
CA LYS A 212 1.43 -1.72 -11.13
C LYS A 212 0.32 -1.84 -10.08
N MET A 213 0.27 -0.93 -9.09
CA MET A 213 -0.84 -0.91 -8.13
C MET A 213 -2.16 -0.56 -8.81
N CYS A 214 -2.19 0.44 -9.70
CA CYS A 214 -3.41 0.82 -10.43
C CYS A 214 -3.98 -0.33 -11.28
N GLU A 215 -3.12 -1.23 -11.76
CA GLU A 215 -3.52 -2.42 -12.53
C GLU A 215 -4.17 -3.52 -11.68
N LEU A 216 -4.09 -3.43 -10.34
CA LEU A 216 -4.72 -4.41 -9.46
C LEU A 216 -6.24 -4.37 -9.60
N SER A 217 -6.81 -5.48 -10.09
CA SER A 217 -8.26 -5.69 -10.22
C SER A 217 -8.99 -5.69 -8.88
N SER A 218 -8.26 -5.79 -7.78
CA SER A 218 -8.73 -5.92 -6.40
C SER A 218 -9.02 -4.60 -5.70
N LEU A 219 -8.65 -3.47 -6.32
CA LEU A 219 -8.82 -2.17 -5.70
C LEU A 219 -10.29 -1.77 -5.64
N SER A 220 -10.73 -1.35 -4.44
CA SER A 220 -11.99 -0.62 -4.29
C SER A 220 -11.91 0.71 -5.05
N TYR A 221 -13.06 1.32 -5.31
CA TYR A 221 -13.14 2.61 -6.00
C TYR A 221 -12.33 3.71 -5.29
N SER A 222 -12.43 3.80 -3.96
CA SER A 222 -11.72 4.78 -3.15
C SER A 222 -10.20 4.58 -3.21
N THR A 223 -9.73 3.35 -3.00
CA THR A 223 -8.30 3.04 -3.10
C THR A 223 -7.78 3.29 -4.51
N ARG A 224 -8.53 2.90 -5.55
CA ARG A 224 -8.15 3.18 -6.94
C ARG A 224 -7.97 4.67 -7.20
N LYS A 225 -8.91 5.50 -6.74
CA LYS A 225 -8.78 6.97 -6.86
C LYS A 225 -7.56 7.50 -6.13
N GLN A 226 -7.32 7.04 -4.90
CA GLN A 226 -6.16 7.45 -4.12
C GLN A 226 -4.84 7.06 -4.80
N THR A 227 -4.74 5.83 -5.33
CA THR A 227 -3.58 5.39 -6.10
C THR A 227 -3.39 6.19 -7.39
N GLN A 228 -4.48 6.52 -8.10
CA GLN A 228 -4.41 7.35 -9.30
C GLN A 228 -3.95 8.79 -9.00
N LEU A 229 -4.41 9.38 -7.90
CA LEU A 229 -3.94 10.69 -7.44
C LEU A 229 -2.45 10.65 -7.10
N ALA A 230 -2.03 9.67 -6.30
CA ALA A 230 -0.62 9.48 -5.96
C ALA A 230 0.24 9.24 -7.22
N LEU A 231 -0.26 8.50 -8.21
CA LEU A 231 0.41 8.30 -9.49
C LEU A 231 0.55 9.61 -10.27
N ALA A 232 -0.52 10.41 -10.36
CA ALA A 232 -0.49 11.70 -11.04
C ALA A 232 0.53 12.66 -10.38
N GLU A 233 0.57 12.69 -9.06
CA GLU A 233 1.53 13.50 -8.30
C GLU A 233 2.97 12.99 -8.48
N ALA A 234 3.18 11.67 -8.44
CA ALA A 234 4.50 11.09 -8.70
C ALA A 234 4.99 11.35 -10.14
N LEU A 235 4.10 11.31 -11.13
CA LEU A 235 4.39 11.69 -12.52
C LEU A 235 4.77 13.17 -12.63
N PHE A 236 4.02 14.04 -11.94
CA PHE A 236 4.32 15.47 -11.88
C PHE A 236 5.71 15.74 -11.25
N LEU A 237 6.01 15.13 -10.11
CA LEU A 237 7.32 15.25 -9.46
C LEU A 237 8.45 14.69 -10.32
N SER A 238 8.22 13.56 -11.00
CA SER A 238 9.18 12.98 -11.96
C SER A 238 9.45 13.93 -13.13
N ALA A 239 8.41 14.56 -13.68
CA ALA A 239 8.54 15.56 -14.74
C ALA A 239 9.31 16.80 -14.27
N LEU A 240 9.03 17.31 -13.07
CA LEU A 240 9.77 18.43 -12.46
C LEU A 240 11.26 18.12 -12.31
N LEU A 241 11.61 16.92 -11.84
CA LEU A 241 13.00 16.50 -11.70
C LEU A 241 13.72 16.39 -13.05
N ARG A 242 13.02 15.92 -14.09
CA ARG A 242 13.58 15.86 -15.47
C ARG A 242 13.82 17.26 -16.02
N LEU A 243 12.83 18.15 -15.95
CA LEU A 243 12.94 19.53 -16.43
C LEU A 243 14.02 20.33 -15.69
N GLY A 244 14.08 20.20 -14.35
CA GLY A 244 15.11 20.83 -13.54
C GLY A 244 16.52 20.27 -13.81
N GLY A 245 16.62 18.98 -14.12
CA GLY A 245 17.87 18.33 -14.55
C GLY A 245 18.37 18.86 -15.89
N ASP A 246 17.50 18.93 -16.90
CA ASP A 246 17.85 19.37 -18.26
C ASP A 246 18.27 20.84 -18.30
N GLN A 247 17.59 21.72 -17.57
CA GLN A 247 17.99 23.13 -17.45
C GLN A 247 19.35 23.29 -16.75
N ARG A 248 19.62 22.49 -15.70
CA ARG A 248 20.93 22.50 -15.01
C ARG A 248 22.04 21.92 -15.89
N LEU A 249 21.79 20.82 -16.61
CA LEU A 249 22.73 20.25 -17.57
C LEU A 249 23.03 21.23 -18.70
N ALA A 250 22.02 21.92 -19.23
CA ALA A 250 22.21 22.97 -20.24
C ALA A 250 23.02 24.17 -19.70
N ALA A 251 22.81 24.56 -18.44
CA ALA A 251 23.60 25.61 -17.79
C ALA A 251 25.06 25.20 -17.59
N ILE A 252 25.31 23.97 -17.14
CA ILE A 252 26.67 23.40 -16.97
C ILE A 252 27.37 23.29 -18.33
N ASP A 253 26.69 22.81 -19.38
CA ASP A 253 27.27 22.69 -20.71
C ASP A 253 27.62 24.07 -21.30
N ARG A 254 26.74 25.08 -21.14
CA ARG A 254 27.07 26.47 -21.49
C ARG A 254 28.26 26.98 -20.72
N HIS A 255 28.32 26.79 -19.40
CA HIS A 255 29.42 27.27 -18.58
C HIS A 255 30.76 26.60 -18.96
N SER A 256 30.76 25.30 -19.23
CA SER A 256 31.94 24.55 -19.68
C SER A 256 32.44 25.01 -21.06
N LYS A 257 31.52 25.35 -21.99
CA LYS A 257 31.86 25.93 -23.30
C LYS A 257 32.46 27.33 -23.13
N THR A 258 31.90 28.17 -22.27
CA THR A 258 32.43 29.52 -22.00
C THR A 258 33.81 29.47 -21.32
N MET A 259 34.03 28.54 -20.38
CA MET A 259 35.33 28.30 -19.76
C MET A 259 36.38 27.83 -20.77
N ARG A 260 36.02 26.90 -21.67
CA ARG A 260 36.92 26.45 -22.76
C ARG A 260 37.31 27.59 -23.71
N ILE A 261 36.39 28.53 -23.97
CA ILE A 261 36.67 29.72 -24.79
C ILE A 261 37.61 30.70 -24.06
N HIS A 262 37.43 30.90 -22.75
CA HIS A 262 38.31 31.75 -21.93
C HIS A 262 39.72 31.18 -21.81
N ILE A 263 39.86 29.87 -21.58
CA ILE A 263 41.17 29.20 -21.50
C ILE A 263 41.91 29.26 -22.85
N ARG A 264 41.20 29.14 -23.98
CA ARG A 264 41.78 29.32 -25.33
C ARG A 264 42.20 30.76 -25.63
N ARG A 265 41.57 31.76 -25.01
CA ARG A 265 41.93 33.18 -25.16
C ARG A 265 43.06 33.61 -24.23
N ALA A 266 43.20 33.00 -23.06
CA ALA A 266 44.26 33.30 -22.09
C ALA A 266 45.60 32.60 -22.42
N GLY A 267 45.62 31.67 -23.37
CA GLY A 267 46.82 30.97 -23.85
C GLY A 267 47.36 31.47 -25.20
N ARG A 268 46.99 32.67 -25.65
CA ARG A 268 47.60 33.40 -26.77
C ARG A 268 48.17 34.72 -26.25
#